data_AF-A0A931GSR9-F1
#
_entry.id   AF-A0A931GSR9-F1
#
_cell.length_a   1.000
_cell.length_b   1.000
_cell.length_c   1.000
_cell.angle_alpha   90.00
_cell.angle_beta   90.00
_cell.angle_gamma   90.00
#
_symmetry.space_group_name_H-M   'P 1'
#
loop_
_entity.id
_entity.type
_entity.pdbx_description
1 polymer ?
#
loop_
_entity_poly.entity_id
_entity_poly.type
_entity_poly.pdbx_seq_one_letter_code
_entity_poly.pdbx_strand_id
1 'polypeptide(L)'
;MPDLTGYWAKYDTTLKRIRDEKPKDLAELKVILDDFEPPSSGVAFFPNAADDQLDDALIDAGWRIHYIESDYLWEAKSPTGSRIHFTEGDVHDGPWAPWPKPTESETPA
;
A
#
# COMPACT_ATOMS: atom_id res chain seq x y z
N MET A 1 -30.32 -4.93 -1.33
CA MET A 1 -28.85 -4.95 -1.45
C MET A 1 -28.28 -5.28 -0.08
N PRO A 2 -27.21 -6.07 0.04
CA PRO A 2 -26.60 -6.33 1.33
C PRO A 2 -26.15 -5.01 1.97
N ASP A 3 -26.28 -4.92 3.30
CA ASP A 3 -25.78 -3.81 4.10
C ASP A 3 -24.25 -3.90 4.18
N LEU A 4 -23.56 -2.90 3.64
CA LEU A 4 -22.10 -2.83 3.59
C LEU A 4 -21.48 -2.17 4.83
N THR A 5 -22.27 -1.88 5.87
CA THR A 5 -21.79 -1.23 7.10
C THR A 5 -20.57 -1.94 7.71
N GLY A 6 -20.58 -3.28 7.76
CA GLY A 6 -19.46 -4.06 8.29
C GLY A 6 -18.18 -3.95 7.46
N TYR A 7 -18.32 -3.83 6.13
CA TYR A 7 -17.18 -3.64 5.22
C TYR A 7 -16.52 -2.28 5.45
N TRP A 8 -17.32 -1.21 5.45
CA TRP A 8 -16.80 0.15 5.65
C TRP A 8 -16.21 0.36 7.04
N ALA A 9 -16.84 -0.21 8.09
CA ALA A 9 -16.25 -0.17 9.43
C ALA A 9 -14.89 -0.88 9.49
N LYS A 10 -14.71 -1.97 8.73
CA LYS A 10 -13.44 -2.68 8.62
C LYS A 10 -12.40 -1.84 7.88
N TYR A 11 -12.80 -1.19 6.80
CA TYR A 11 -11.97 -0.27 6.02
C TYR A 11 -11.40 0.85 6.89
N ASP A 12 -12.27 1.57 7.59
CA ASP A 12 -11.89 2.66 8.51
C ASP A 12 -10.98 2.16 9.64
N THR A 13 -11.28 0.98 10.19
CA THR A 13 -10.47 0.37 11.25
C THR A 13 -9.06 0.05 10.75
N THR A 14 -8.92 -0.50 9.54
CA THR A 14 -7.62 -0.82 8.95
C THR A 14 -6.79 0.45 8.76
N LEU A 15 -7.35 1.50 8.16
CA LEU A 15 -6.62 2.77 7.97
C LEU A 15 -6.24 3.42 9.31
N LYS A 16 -7.16 3.38 10.29
CA LYS A 16 -6.87 3.85 11.65
C LYS A 16 -5.69 3.11 12.28
N ARG A 17 -5.65 1.77 12.14
CA ARG A 17 -4.55 0.97 12.68
C ARG A 17 -3.21 1.32 12.07
N ILE A 18 -3.15 1.56 10.76
CA ILE A 18 -1.91 2.01 10.10
C ILE A 18 -1.41 3.32 10.72
N ARG A 19 -2.30 4.30 10.93
CA ARG A 19 -1.98 5.59 11.54
C ARG A 19 -1.51 5.46 13.00
N ASP A 20 -2.18 4.61 13.79
CA ASP A 20 -1.91 4.44 15.20
C ASP A 20 -0.64 3.60 15.45
N GLU A 21 -0.50 2.48 14.74
CA GLU A 21 0.59 1.50 14.92
C GLU A 21 1.89 1.92 14.21
N LYS A 22 1.78 2.74 13.15
CA LYS A 22 2.90 3.26 12.35
C LYS A 22 3.86 2.16 11.89
N PRO A 23 3.38 1.22 11.04
CA PRO A 23 4.18 0.09 10.59
C PRO A 23 5.46 0.59 9.93
N LYS A 24 6.60 -0.05 10.24
CA LYS A 24 7.93 0.39 9.80
C LYS A 24 8.43 -0.32 8.55
N ASP A 25 7.79 -1.42 8.18
CA ASP A 25 8.15 -2.21 7.02
C ASP A 25 6.93 -2.98 6.49
N LEU A 26 7.16 -3.71 5.39
CA LEU A 26 6.13 -4.52 4.75
C LEU A 26 5.58 -5.63 5.66
N ALA A 27 6.39 -6.22 6.55
CA ALA A 27 5.94 -7.31 7.39
C ALA A 27 4.93 -6.81 8.44
N GLU A 28 5.22 -5.68 9.09
CA GLU A 28 4.29 -5.02 10.01
C GLU A 28 3.03 -4.53 9.29
N LEU A 29 3.18 -3.92 8.11
CA LEU A 29 2.03 -3.47 7.31
C LEU A 29 1.14 -4.63 6.89
N LYS A 30 1.72 -5.75 6.44
CA LYS A 30 1.00 -6.95 6.03
C LYS A 30 0.10 -7.49 7.13
N VAL A 31 0.58 -7.51 8.39
CA VAL A 31 -0.23 -7.96 9.53
C VAL A 31 -1.52 -7.14 9.66
N ILE A 32 -1.47 -5.83 9.42
CA ILE A 32 -2.64 -4.96 9.49
C ILE A 32 -3.57 -5.18 8.29
N LEU A 33 -3.00 -5.34 7.08
CA LEU A 33 -3.78 -5.51 5.85
C LEU A 33 -4.43 -6.90 5.72
N ASP A 34 -3.77 -7.96 6.21
CA ASP A 34 -4.31 -9.32 6.21
C ASP A 34 -5.59 -9.44 7.04
N ASP A 35 -5.77 -8.57 8.04
CA ASP A 35 -7.01 -8.50 8.80
C ASP A 35 -8.16 -7.95 7.95
N PHE A 36 -7.90 -7.13 6.92
CA PHE A 36 -8.92 -6.58 6.02
C PHE A 36 -9.43 -7.62 5.02
N GLU A 37 -8.58 -8.15 4.14
CA GLU A 37 -9.00 -9.15 3.16
C GLU A 37 -7.81 -9.95 2.58
N PRO A 38 -7.73 -11.26 2.84
CA PRO A 38 -6.97 -12.20 2.02
C PRO A 38 -7.87 -12.88 0.96
N PRO A 39 -7.37 -13.31 -0.21
CA PRO A 39 -5.98 -13.29 -0.70
C PRO A 39 -5.64 -12.09 -1.60
N SER A 40 -4.34 -11.88 -1.84
CA SER A 40 -3.77 -10.84 -2.70
C SER A 40 -2.99 -11.46 -3.88
N SER A 41 -2.88 -10.74 -5.00
CA SER A 41 -1.95 -11.09 -6.09
C SER A 41 -0.52 -10.63 -5.80
N GLY A 42 -0.36 -9.72 -4.84
CA GLY A 42 0.89 -9.32 -4.23
C GLY A 42 1.13 -10.01 -2.88
N VAL A 43 1.69 -9.25 -1.93
CA VAL A 43 1.96 -9.68 -0.55
C VAL A 43 0.76 -9.40 0.37
N ALA A 44 0.01 -8.33 0.09
CA ALA A 44 -1.20 -7.93 0.81
C ALA A 44 -2.13 -7.13 -0.11
N PHE A 45 -3.40 -7.01 0.26
CA PHE A 45 -4.40 -6.29 -0.52
C PHE A 45 -5.10 -5.21 0.33
N PHE A 46 -5.34 -4.04 -0.28
CA PHE A 46 -6.23 -3.03 0.27
C PHE A 46 -6.88 -2.23 -0.87
N PRO A 47 -8.22 -2.15 -0.95
CA PRO A 47 -8.87 -1.56 -2.10
C PRO A 47 -8.75 -0.04 -2.12
N ASN A 48 -8.48 0.51 -3.30
CA ASN A 48 -8.65 1.93 -3.58
C ASN A 48 -10.14 2.20 -3.93
N ALA A 49 -10.97 2.35 -2.90
CA ALA A 49 -12.44 2.38 -3.04
C ALA A 49 -13.15 3.50 -2.26
N ALA A 50 -12.39 4.38 -1.59
CA ALA A 50 -12.92 5.45 -0.74
C ALA A 50 -12.12 6.75 -0.93
N ASP A 51 -12.60 7.82 -0.30
CA ASP A 51 -11.91 9.12 -0.27
C ASP A 51 -10.65 9.10 0.61
N ASP A 52 -10.66 8.32 1.70
CA ASP A 52 -9.48 8.07 2.54
C ASP A 52 -8.83 6.77 2.07
N GLN A 53 -7.56 6.83 1.67
CA GLN A 53 -6.90 5.73 0.98
C GLN A 53 -5.66 5.21 1.75
N LEU A 54 -5.08 4.12 1.25
CA LEU A 54 -3.92 3.48 1.89
C LEU A 54 -2.72 4.43 1.94
N ASP A 55 -2.46 5.14 0.86
CA ASP A 55 -1.43 6.17 0.74
C ASP A 55 -1.62 7.29 1.76
N ASP A 56 -2.85 7.80 1.97
CA ASP A 56 -3.13 8.80 3.01
C ASP A 56 -2.75 8.30 4.41
N ALA A 57 -3.20 7.10 4.77
CA ALA A 57 -2.88 6.50 6.07
C ALA A 57 -1.37 6.23 6.24
N LEU A 58 -0.68 5.83 5.16
CA LEU A 58 0.77 5.64 5.17
C LEU A 58 1.53 6.98 5.31
N ILE A 59 1.08 8.05 4.64
CA ILE A 59 1.63 9.40 4.80
C ILE A 59 1.52 9.85 6.26
N ASP A 60 0.35 9.69 6.87
CA ASP A 60 0.11 10.01 8.28
C ASP A 60 0.97 9.16 9.23
N ALA A 61 1.24 7.90 8.85
CA ALA A 61 2.16 7.01 9.55
C ALA A 61 3.65 7.36 9.36
N GLY A 62 3.97 8.32 8.48
CA GLY A 62 5.31 8.84 8.22
C GLY A 62 6.03 8.22 7.02
N TRP A 63 5.33 7.42 6.21
CA TRP A 63 5.87 6.94 4.94
C TRP A 63 5.90 8.08 3.92
N ARG A 64 6.76 7.94 2.91
CA ARG A 64 6.80 8.84 1.76
C ARG A 64 6.22 8.14 0.55
N ILE A 65 5.23 8.73 -0.08
CA ILE A 65 4.58 8.21 -1.29
C ILE A 65 5.13 8.91 -2.52
N HIS A 66 5.34 8.14 -3.59
CA HIS A 66 5.66 8.64 -4.92
C HIS A 66 4.71 8.02 -5.94
N TYR A 67 3.78 8.82 -6.46
CA TYR A 67 2.88 8.40 -7.51
C TYR A 67 3.62 8.25 -8.83
N ILE A 68 3.43 7.09 -9.46
CA ILE A 68 3.98 6.78 -10.78
C ILE A 68 2.91 7.05 -11.83
N GLU A 69 1.69 6.52 -11.60
CA GLU A 69 0.55 6.72 -12.49
C GLU A 69 -0.74 6.76 -11.68
N SER A 70 -1.20 7.98 -11.36
CA SER A 70 -2.41 8.22 -10.53
C SER A 70 -2.34 7.52 -9.17
N ASP A 71 -3.48 7.44 -8.49
CA ASP A 71 -3.77 6.78 -7.22
C ASP A 71 -3.78 5.23 -7.29
N TYR A 72 -3.86 4.63 -8.49
CA TYR A 72 -3.82 3.18 -8.65
C TYR A 72 -2.40 2.61 -8.77
N LEU A 73 -1.36 3.43 -8.98
CA LEU A 73 0.03 2.98 -9.07
C LEU A 73 1.02 3.97 -8.42
N TRP A 74 1.58 3.56 -7.28
CA TRP A 74 2.56 4.35 -6.52
C TRP A 74 3.56 3.50 -5.76
N GLU A 75 4.69 4.11 -5.40
CA GLU A 75 5.69 3.55 -4.48
C GLU A 75 5.59 4.21 -3.11
N ALA A 76 5.95 3.46 -2.06
CA ALA A 76 6.13 4.01 -0.74
C ALA A 76 7.48 3.64 -0.13
N LYS A 77 8.05 4.57 0.63
CA LYS A 77 9.25 4.36 1.44
C LYS A 77 8.95 4.61 2.91
N SER A 78 9.22 3.61 3.75
CA SER A 78 9.04 3.72 5.20
C SER A 78 10.12 4.60 5.86
N PRO A 79 9.89 5.07 7.11
CA PRO A 79 10.89 5.79 7.88
C PRO A 79 12.21 5.04 8.10
N THR A 80 12.17 3.69 8.10
CA THR A 80 13.37 2.83 8.28
C THR A 80 14.03 2.48 6.95
N GLY A 81 13.42 2.83 5.82
CA GLY A 81 13.96 2.63 4.48
C GLY A 81 13.40 1.43 3.71
N SER A 82 12.44 0.69 4.27
CA SER A 82 11.70 -0.34 3.53
C SER A 82 10.97 0.30 2.34
N ARG A 83 10.89 -0.41 1.21
CA ARG A 83 10.22 0.05 -0.02
C ARG A 83 9.16 -0.93 -0.44
N ILE A 84 8.01 -0.43 -0.85
CA ILE A 84 6.90 -1.18 -1.43
C ILE A 84 6.39 -0.47 -2.67
N HIS A 85 5.60 -1.17 -3.48
CA HIS A 85 4.74 -0.54 -4.48
C HIS A 85 3.32 -1.07 -4.38
N PHE A 86 2.38 -0.20 -4.73
CA PHE A 86 0.96 -0.48 -4.79
C PHE A 86 0.51 -0.48 -6.25
N THR A 87 -0.28 -1.46 -6.65
CA THR A 87 -0.87 -1.53 -8.00
C THR A 87 -2.28 -2.08 -7.90
N GLU A 88 -3.28 -1.26 -8.24
CA GLU A 88 -4.69 -1.67 -8.32
C GLU A 88 -5.22 -2.41 -7.08
N GLY A 89 -4.75 -2.04 -5.89
CA GLY A 89 -5.14 -2.66 -4.62
C GLY A 89 -4.13 -3.64 -4.05
N ASP A 90 -3.23 -4.18 -4.87
CA ASP A 90 -2.18 -5.09 -4.42
C ASP A 90 -0.94 -4.34 -3.93
N VAL A 91 -0.39 -4.76 -2.79
CA VAL A 91 0.87 -4.28 -2.22
C VAL A 91 1.96 -5.31 -2.47
N HIS A 92 3.09 -4.86 -3.01
CA HIS A 92 4.23 -5.68 -3.39
C HIS A 92 5.50 -5.21 -2.69
N ASP A 93 6.44 -6.15 -2.50
CA ASP A 93 7.76 -5.83 -1.94
C ASP A 93 8.67 -5.16 -2.97
N GLY A 94 9.42 -4.16 -2.53
CA GLY A 94 10.38 -3.43 -3.35
C GLY A 94 9.78 -2.34 -4.25
N PRO A 95 10.64 -1.63 -4.98
CA PRO A 95 10.20 -0.63 -5.96
C PRO A 95 9.45 -1.25 -7.12
N TRP A 96 8.60 -0.45 -7.75
CA TRP A 96 7.97 -0.81 -9.01
C TRP A 96 9.00 -0.86 -10.13
N ALA A 97 8.80 -1.79 -11.07
CA ALA A 97 9.61 -1.87 -12.27
C ALA A 97 8.68 -2.04 -13.49
N PRO A 98 8.76 -1.17 -14.50
CA PRO A 98 7.99 -1.32 -15.72
C PRO A 98 8.38 -2.61 -16.45
N TRP A 99 7.46 -3.12 -17.27
CA TRP A 99 7.78 -4.16 -18.25
C TRP A 99 8.01 -3.54 -19.64
N PRO A 100 9.03 -3.98 -20.40
CA PRO A 100 10.15 -4.83 -19.97
C PRO A 100 11.00 -4.12 -18.91
N LYS A 101 11.61 -4.91 -18.01
CA LYS A 101 12.51 -4.34 -17.00
C LYS A 101 13.65 -3.58 -17.70
N PRO A 102 13.99 -2.36 -17.25
CA PRO A 102 15.13 -1.64 -17.80
C PRO A 102 16.38 -2.50 -17.75
N THR A 103 17.19 -2.43 -18.79
CA THR A 103 18.50 -3.09 -18.76
C THR A 103 19.45 -2.28 -17.87
N GLU A 104 20.39 -2.92 -17.16
CA GLU A 104 21.33 -2.23 -16.23
C GLU A 104 22.10 -1.07 -16.90
N SER A 105 22.15 -0.99 -18.23
CA SER A 105 22.75 0.09 -19.01
C SER A 105 21.96 1.41 -19.05
N GLU A 106 20.73 1.46 -18.53
CA GLU A 106 19.84 2.63 -18.68
C GLU A 106 19.65 3.46 -17.40
N THR A 107 20.33 3.11 -16.30
CA THR A 107 20.28 3.93 -15.06
C THR A 107 21.35 5.01 -15.11
N PRO A 108 21.01 6.32 -15.18
CA PRO A 108 22.01 7.38 -15.05
C PRO A 108 22.64 7.35 -13.65
N ALA A 109 23.97 7.49 -13.62
CA ALA A 109 24.79 7.50 -12.41
C ALA A 109 24.50 8.69 -11.47
#